data_AF-A0A9P9CMG2-F1
#
_entry.id   AF-A0A9P9CMG2-F1
#
_cell.length_a   1.000
_cell.length_b   1.000
_cell.length_c   1.000
_cell.angle_alpha   90.00
_cell.angle_beta   90.00
_cell.angle_gamma   90.00
#
_symmetry.space_group_name_H-M   'P 1'
#
loop_
_entity.id
_entity.type
_entity.pdbx_description
1 polymer ?
#
loop_
_entity_poly.entity_id
_entity_poly.type
_entity_poly.pdbx_seq_one_letter_code
_entity_poly.pdbx_strand_id
1 'polypeptide(L)'
;MSDNESVASSASSRSSIHPSAGKAFAHASAFDAFFAATITPAKTGDAVFSSLTPLEPEEYQEYVKRAILPEPLDATPFYGAYATTIDAGFNIFFYGYGSKLSMLDKFARKVLCGRGPVVVSRCFSPSFDLKLFLSILQRATDAAAATIESALSSLDSAPRTIIFLMHSLDKAPPKVRAAALRLAAHPKAQVVASLDHVRASSLFTQRDLAGWAWHDLTTLAPYDTELAHIDPLALRQTRDGGSGTTANAGQRITESGAIHVLASVTPRAKQLFTFLARRQLDTEDGDDDSARRNAEPDSGIGIEWDALLSASRTNFIAINDVSLRALLVEFTDHGLVRVENDAYWIPLRKDVLTRVLDKAGLQ
;
A
#
# COMPACT_ATOMS: atom_id res chain seq x y z
N MET A 1 -74.90 10.69 25.51
CA MET A 1 -74.34 11.18 26.79
C MET A 1 -73.09 10.35 27.01
N SER A 2 -71.86 10.79 26.78
CA SER A 2 -71.22 12.12 26.82
C SER A 2 -69.90 11.98 26.03
N ASP A 3 -69.70 12.81 25.00
CA ASP A 3 -68.67 13.89 24.93
C ASP A 3 -67.27 13.37 24.51
N ASN A 4 -66.85 13.63 23.27
CA ASN A 4 -65.98 14.75 22.80
C ASN A 4 -64.47 14.37 22.98
N GLU A 5 -63.50 14.59 22.09
CA GLU A 5 -63.34 15.45 20.92
C GLU A 5 -61.96 15.14 20.27
N SER A 6 -61.81 15.34 18.95
CA SER A 6 -60.56 15.74 18.22
C SER A 6 -59.39 14.73 18.11
N VAL A 7 -58.54 14.63 17.07
CA VAL A 7 -58.11 15.49 15.95
C VAL A 7 -57.68 14.59 14.77
N ALA A 8 -57.99 15.01 13.55
CA ALA A 8 -57.51 14.42 12.30
C ALA A 8 -56.04 14.80 11.99
N SER A 9 -55.25 13.88 11.41
CA SER A 9 -54.14 14.26 10.53
C SER A 9 -54.08 13.36 9.30
N SER A 10 -54.07 14.03 8.16
CA SER A 10 -54.25 13.51 6.80
C SER A 10 -53.00 12.79 6.27
N ALA A 11 -53.12 11.52 5.91
CA ALA A 11 -52.16 10.83 5.06
C ALA A 11 -52.38 11.26 3.60
N SER A 12 -51.61 12.24 3.14
CA SER A 12 -51.57 12.65 1.73
C SER A 12 -50.70 11.68 0.94
N SER A 13 -51.35 10.90 0.08
CA SER A 13 -50.77 10.06 -0.95
C SER A 13 -49.87 10.87 -1.88
N ARG A 14 -48.55 10.67 -1.82
CA ARG A 14 -47.61 11.21 -2.81
C ARG A 14 -47.55 10.28 -4.02
N SER A 15 -48.20 10.72 -5.09
CA SER A 15 -48.11 10.17 -6.44
C SER A 15 -46.67 10.11 -6.94
N SER A 16 -46.28 8.96 -7.49
CA SER A 16 -45.05 8.75 -8.24
C SER A 16 -45.05 9.59 -9.52
N ILE A 17 -44.31 10.69 -9.53
CA ILE A 17 -44.05 11.48 -10.73
C ILE A 17 -42.86 10.83 -11.44
N HIS A 18 -43.11 10.12 -12.55
CA HIS A 18 -42.09 9.84 -13.55
C HIS A 18 -41.69 11.17 -14.22
N PRO A 19 -40.42 11.61 -14.16
CA PRO A 19 -40.02 12.77 -14.93
C PRO A 19 -39.91 12.37 -16.39
N SER A 20 -40.85 12.87 -17.21
CA SER A 20 -40.72 12.91 -18.66
C SER A 20 -39.40 13.58 -19.04
N ALA A 21 -38.72 13.04 -20.04
CA ALA A 21 -37.47 13.54 -20.61
C ALA A 21 -37.59 14.99 -21.13
N GLY A 22 -37.52 15.95 -20.21
CA GLY A 22 -37.22 17.34 -20.50
C GLY A 22 -35.70 17.48 -20.58
N LYS A 23 -35.20 17.99 -21.72
CA LYS A 23 -33.79 18.32 -21.93
C LYS A 23 -33.30 19.21 -20.77
N ALA A 24 -32.55 18.63 -19.85
CA ALA A 24 -31.81 19.39 -18.85
C ALA A 24 -30.74 20.21 -19.58
N PHE A 25 -30.77 21.54 -19.41
CA PHE A 25 -29.82 22.48 -20.02
C PHE A 25 -28.41 22.40 -19.43
N ALA A 26 -28.19 21.57 -18.41
CA ALA A 26 -26.88 21.29 -17.83
C ALA A 26 -26.60 19.79 -17.97
N HIS A 27 -25.56 19.45 -18.74
CA HIS A 27 -24.98 18.12 -18.64
C HIS A 27 -24.37 17.97 -17.24
N ALA A 28 -24.79 16.95 -16.51
CA ALA A 28 -24.16 16.61 -15.23
C ALA A 28 -22.65 16.46 -15.46
N SER A 29 -21.87 17.34 -14.83
CA SER A 29 -20.42 17.32 -14.97
C SER A 29 -19.83 16.15 -14.16
N ALA A 30 -18.61 15.75 -14.50
CA ALA A 30 -17.87 14.79 -13.66
C ALA A 30 -17.73 15.29 -12.20
N PHE A 31 -17.75 16.61 -12.00
CA PHE A 31 -17.79 17.24 -10.68
C PHE A 31 -19.12 16.99 -9.97
N ASP A 32 -20.26 17.15 -10.65
CA ASP A 32 -21.57 16.89 -10.05
C ASP A 32 -21.72 15.41 -9.66
N ALA A 33 -21.18 14.50 -10.47
CA ALA A 33 -21.11 13.07 -10.14
C ALA A 33 -20.21 12.80 -8.92
N PHE A 34 -19.04 13.47 -8.83
CA PHE A 34 -18.16 13.36 -7.67
C PHE A 34 -18.83 13.86 -6.39
N PHE A 35 -19.44 15.05 -6.42
CA PHE A 35 -20.15 15.62 -5.28
C PHE A 35 -21.38 14.80 -4.91
N ALA A 36 -22.16 14.32 -5.88
CA ALA A 36 -23.28 13.41 -5.61
C ALA A 36 -22.80 12.11 -4.93
N ALA A 37 -21.69 11.52 -5.39
CA ALA A 37 -21.11 10.32 -4.81
C ALA A 37 -20.50 10.54 -3.40
N THR A 38 -19.99 11.73 -3.11
CA THR A 38 -19.41 12.06 -1.79
C THR A 38 -20.43 12.56 -0.77
N ILE A 39 -21.52 13.20 -1.23
CA ILE A 39 -22.61 13.69 -0.37
C ILE A 39 -23.60 12.57 -0.03
N THR A 40 -23.79 11.59 -0.93
CA THR A 40 -24.67 10.46 -0.64
C THR A 40 -24.00 9.58 0.42
N PRO A 41 -24.60 9.41 1.62
CA PRO A 41 -24.06 8.48 2.60
C PRO A 41 -24.01 7.10 1.96
N ALA A 42 -22.80 6.55 1.83
CA ALA A 42 -22.59 5.25 1.23
C ALA A 42 -23.44 4.23 2.01
N LYS A 43 -24.43 3.62 1.35
CA LYS A 43 -25.13 2.45 1.89
C LYS A 43 -24.17 1.27 1.82
N THR A 44 -23.20 1.24 2.73
CA THR A 44 -22.31 0.09 2.91
C THR A 44 -23.14 -0.98 3.59
N GLY A 45 -23.35 -2.12 2.93
CA GLY A 45 -23.86 -3.30 3.64
C GLY A 45 -22.85 -3.74 4.71
N ASP A 46 -23.31 -4.49 5.71
CA ASP A 46 -22.46 -5.02 6.79
C ASP A 46 -21.44 -6.08 6.34
N ALA A 47 -21.39 -6.39 5.03
CA ALA A 47 -20.40 -7.27 4.42
C ALA A 47 -19.03 -6.58 4.36
N VAL A 48 -18.35 -6.52 5.50
CA VAL A 48 -16.98 -6.01 5.59
C VAL A 48 -16.02 -7.13 5.20
N PHE A 49 -15.01 -6.84 4.37
CA PHE A 49 -13.99 -7.82 3.94
C PHE A 49 -13.30 -8.53 5.12
N SER A 50 -13.32 -7.93 6.31
CA SER A 50 -12.80 -8.52 7.52
C SER A 50 -13.67 -9.57 8.21
N SER A 51 -14.95 -9.62 7.89
CA SER A 51 -15.85 -10.68 8.37
C SER A 51 -15.55 -12.02 7.68
N LEU A 52 -14.84 -11.98 6.55
CA LEU A 52 -14.40 -13.17 5.84
C LEU A 52 -13.24 -13.84 6.59
N THR A 53 -13.25 -15.16 6.61
CA THR A 53 -12.12 -15.96 7.09
C THR A 53 -10.89 -15.65 6.22
N PRO A 54 -9.77 -15.20 6.81
CA PRO A 54 -8.54 -15.01 6.06
C PRO A 54 -8.09 -16.32 5.43
N LEU A 55 -7.63 -16.27 4.19
CA LEU A 55 -7.02 -17.42 3.52
C LEU A 55 -5.64 -17.69 4.12
N GLU A 56 -5.31 -18.96 4.32
CA GLU A 56 -3.94 -19.35 4.66
C GLU A 56 -3.02 -19.18 3.43
N PRO A 57 -1.71 -18.94 3.61
CA PRO A 57 -0.78 -18.72 2.50
C PRO A 57 -0.74 -19.86 1.48
N GLU A 58 -0.87 -21.11 1.94
CA GLU A 58 -0.87 -22.29 1.09
C GLU A 58 -2.13 -22.35 0.21
N GLU A 59 -3.30 -22.10 0.80
CA GLU A 59 -4.58 -22.04 0.09
C GLU A 59 -4.56 -20.92 -0.95
N TYR A 60 -4.06 -19.73 -0.58
CA TYR A 60 -3.93 -18.61 -1.51
C TYR A 60 -3.08 -18.97 -2.72
N GLN A 61 -1.93 -19.64 -2.52
CA GLN A 61 -1.08 -20.08 -3.62
C GLN A 61 -1.76 -21.12 -4.52
N GLU A 62 -2.56 -22.03 -3.94
CA GLU A 62 -3.35 -22.97 -4.74
C GLU A 62 -4.39 -22.24 -5.61
N TYR A 63 -5.09 -21.25 -5.05
CA TYR A 63 -6.08 -20.47 -5.80
C TYR A 63 -5.43 -19.68 -6.93
N VAL A 64 -4.27 -19.04 -6.68
CA VAL A 64 -3.52 -18.32 -7.71
C VAL A 64 -3.09 -19.26 -8.84
N LYS A 65 -2.65 -20.48 -8.52
CA LYS A 65 -2.29 -21.50 -9.54
C LYS A 65 -3.49 -21.97 -10.36
N ARG A 66 -4.70 -22.00 -9.77
CA ARG A 66 -5.94 -22.36 -10.46
C ARG A 66 -6.56 -21.20 -11.24
N ALA A 67 -6.09 -19.98 -11.02
CA ALA A 67 -6.65 -18.80 -11.67
C ALA A 67 -6.39 -18.84 -13.18
N ILE A 68 -7.46 -18.67 -13.96
CA ILE A 68 -7.37 -18.53 -15.42
C ILE A 68 -7.04 -17.06 -15.70
N LEU A 69 -5.78 -16.81 -16.04
CA LEU A 69 -5.32 -15.48 -16.43
C LEU A 69 -5.42 -15.31 -17.95
N PRO A 70 -5.72 -14.11 -18.45
CA PRO A 70 -5.67 -13.82 -19.87
C PRO A 70 -4.24 -14.02 -20.39
N GLU A 71 -4.11 -14.49 -21.64
CA GLU A 71 -2.80 -14.57 -22.28
C GLU A 71 -2.22 -13.16 -22.46
N PRO A 72 -0.95 -12.94 -22.07
CA PRO A 72 -0.33 -11.65 -22.25
C PRO A 72 -0.25 -11.23 -23.72
N LEU A 73 -0.64 -10.00 -24.01
CA LEU A 73 -0.54 -9.43 -25.36
C LEU A 73 0.93 -9.24 -25.74
N ASP A 74 1.29 -9.65 -26.96
CA ASP A 74 2.64 -9.47 -27.49
C ASP A 74 2.77 -8.15 -28.24
N ALA A 75 3.61 -7.26 -27.72
CA ALA A 75 3.91 -5.97 -28.33
C ALA A 75 5.19 -5.99 -29.21
N THR A 76 5.80 -7.16 -29.42
CA THR A 76 6.99 -7.33 -30.28
C THR A 76 6.84 -6.70 -31.68
N PRO A 77 5.68 -6.74 -32.37
CA PRO A 77 5.53 -6.11 -33.68
C PRO A 77 5.78 -4.59 -33.68
N PHE A 78 5.54 -3.91 -32.56
CA PHE A 78 5.70 -2.45 -32.44
C PHE A 78 7.13 -2.02 -32.12
N TYR A 79 8.06 -2.96 -31.90
CA TYR A 79 9.44 -2.66 -31.56
C TYR A 79 10.15 -1.81 -32.62
N GLY A 80 9.78 -1.94 -33.90
CA GLY A 80 10.29 -1.07 -34.97
C GLY A 80 9.89 0.39 -34.76
N ALA A 81 8.65 0.66 -34.37
CA ALA A 81 8.17 2.02 -34.09
C ALA A 81 8.88 2.62 -32.86
N TYR A 82 9.04 1.82 -31.79
CA TYR A 82 9.78 2.28 -30.60
C TYR A 82 11.25 2.55 -30.93
N ALA A 83 11.88 1.70 -31.73
CA ALA A 83 13.24 1.90 -32.24
C ALA A 83 13.38 3.24 -32.97
N THR A 84 12.49 3.56 -33.91
CA THR A 84 12.55 4.83 -34.64
C THR A 84 12.40 6.06 -33.73
N THR A 85 11.60 5.95 -32.67
CA THR A 85 11.44 7.01 -31.66
C THR A 85 12.75 7.26 -30.91
N ILE A 86 13.45 6.19 -30.54
CA ILE A 86 14.76 6.25 -29.87
C ILE A 86 15.82 6.81 -30.82
N ASP A 87 15.83 6.37 -32.09
CA ASP A 87 16.79 6.84 -33.10
C ASP A 87 16.60 8.33 -33.40
N ALA A 88 15.37 8.83 -33.30
CA ALA A 88 15.05 10.25 -33.41
C ALA A 88 15.47 11.09 -32.18
N GLY A 89 16.03 10.46 -31.13
CA GLY A 89 16.54 11.14 -29.95
C GLY A 89 15.53 11.33 -28.81
N PHE A 90 14.32 10.79 -28.92
CA PHE A 90 13.31 10.92 -27.88
C PHE A 90 13.52 9.91 -26.75
N ASN A 91 13.22 10.35 -25.52
CA ASN A 91 12.99 9.47 -24.38
C ASN A 91 11.61 8.83 -24.50
N ILE A 92 11.40 7.65 -23.90
CA ILE A 92 10.12 6.94 -24.01
C ILE A 92 9.51 6.66 -22.64
N PHE A 93 8.24 7.00 -22.48
CA PHE A 93 7.37 6.49 -21.43
C PHE A 93 6.44 5.41 -21.98
N PHE A 94 6.53 4.23 -21.40
CA PHE A 94 5.59 3.13 -21.61
C PHE A 94 4.54 3.12 -20.52
N TYR A 95 3.28 3.31 -20.91
CA TYR A 95 2.12 3.17 -20.04
C TYR A 95 1.23 2.03 -20.55
N GLY A 96 0.15 1.73 -19.84
CA GLY A 96 -0.75 0.63 -20.21
C GLY A 96 -0.91 -0.39 -19.09
N TYR A 97 -1.94 -1.21 -19.22
CA TYR A 97 -2.34 -2.18 -18.20
C TYR A 97 -1.52 -3.49 -18.29
N GLY A 98 -1.10 -3.98 -17.13
CA GLY A 98 -0.32 -5.21 -16.99
C GLY A 98 1.18 -4.98 -16.83
N SER A 99 1.89 -6.02 -16.41
CA SER A 99 3.34 -5.95 -16.22
C SER A 99 4.06 -5.78 -17.56
N LYS A 100 4.89 -4.74 -17.62
CA LYS A 100 5.71 -4.39 -18.79
C LYS A 100 7.11 -4.99 -18.75
N LEU A 101 7.50 -5.62 -17.64
CA LEU A 101 8.87 -6.07 -17.38
C LEU A 101 9.39 -7.03 -18.44
N SER A 102 8.65 -8.13 -18.68
CA SER A 102 9.08 -9.16 -19.64
C SER A 102 9.19 -8.60 -21.06
N MET A 103 8.26 -7.74 -21.46
CA MET A 103 8.28 -7.09 -22.78
C MET A 103 9.44 -6.11 -22.91
N LEU A 104 9.68 -5.27 -21.92
CA LEU A 104 10.75 -4.28 -21.96
C LEU A 104 12.14 -4.90 -21.83
N ASP A 105 12.29 -5.99 -21.06
CA ASP A 105 13.54 -6.75 -21.00
C ASP A 105 13.83 -7.45 -22.34
N LYS A 106 12.79 -7.94 -23.05
CA LYS A 106 12.92 -8.47 -24.41
C LYS A 106 13.29 -7.36 -25.40
N PHE A 107 12.65 -6.21 -25.31
CA PHE A 107 12.96 -5.02 -26.13
C PHE A 107 14.40 -4.56 -25.90
N ALA A 108 14.86 -4.53 -24.65
CA ALA A 108 16.24 -4.20 -24.31
C ALA A 108 17.24 -5.10 -25.03
N ARG A 109 17.06 -6.43 -24.91
CA ARG A 109 17.94 -7.42 -25.53
C ARG A 109 17.92 -7.38 -27.06
N LYS A 110 16.72 -7.25 -27.67
CA LYS A 110 16.56 -7.32 -29.13
C LYS A 110 16.89 -6.02 -29.86
N VAL A 111 16.68 -4.87 -29.21
CA VAL A 111 16.68 -3.56 -29.89
C VAL A 111 17.65 -2.57 -29.25
N LEU A 112 17.60 -2.39 -27.94
CA LEU A 112 18.39 -1.36 -27.25
C LEU A 112 19.88 -1.68 -27.21
N CYS A 113 20.25 -2.94 -26.96
CA CYS A 113 21.65 -3.37 -26.91
C CYS A 113 22.40 -3.16 -28.25
N GLY A 114 21.68 -3.09 -29.37
CA GLY A 114 22.27 -2.78 -30.68
C GLY A 114 22.63 -1.29 -30.86
N ARG A 115 22.05 -0.40 -30.06
CA ARG A 115 22.21 1.07 -30.17
C ARG A 115 23.24 1.63 -29.19
N GLY A 116 23.35 1.04 -28.02
CA GLY A 116 24.29 1.48 -26.99
C GLY A 116 24.29 0.59 -25.75
N PRO A 117 25.16 0.90 -24.77
CA PRO A 117 25.13 0.25 -23.46
C PRO A 117 23.78 0.47 -22.78
N VAL A 118 23.16 -0.60 -22.28
CA VAL A 118 21.86 -0.56 -21.62
C VAL A 118 22.01 -0.82 -20.13
N VAL A 119 21.46 0.08 -19.32
CA VAL A 119 21.43 -0.03 -17.86
C VAL A 119 19.99 -0.26 -17.41
N VAL A 120 19.71 -1.43 -16.84
CA VAL A 120 18.37 -1.79 -16.38
C VAL A 120 18.24 -1.51 -14.88
N SER A 121 17.26 -0.69 -14.49
CA SER A 121 16.95 -0.34 -13.11
C SER A 121 15.52 -0.74 -12.77
N ARG A 122 15.33 -1.47 -11.67
CA ARG A 122 14.01 -1.90 -11.16
C ARG A 122 13.57 -0.98 -10.03
N CYS A 123 12.88 0.10 -10.38
CA CYS A 123 12.57 1.18 -9.44
C CYS A 123 11.48 0.83 -8.42
N PHE A 124 10.72 -0.24 -8.67
CA PHE A 124 9.71 -0.77 -7.76
C PHE A 124 10.28 -1.59 -6.59
N SER A 125 11.58 -1.90 -6.60
CA SER A 125 12.20 -2.68 -5.53
C SER A 125 12.27 -1.86 -4.23
N PRO A 126 11.90 -2.42 -3.07
CA PRO A 126 11.93 -1.68 -1.79
C PRO A 126 13.35 -1.23 -1.39
N SER A 127 14.39 -1.92 -1.87
CA SER A 127 15.79 -1.55 -1.60
C SER A 127 16.33 -0.49 -2.57
N PHE A 128 15.53 -0.02 -3.53
CA PHE A 128 15.97 0.94 -4.54
C PHE A 128 15.89 2.37 -4.02
N ASP A 129 17.05 2.91 -3.63
CA ASP A 129 17.19 4.27 -3.10
C ASP A 129 18.10 5.15 -3.97
N LEU A 130 18.28 6.40 -3.55
CA LEU A 130 19.16 7.35 -4.25
C LEU A 130 20.63 6.88 -4.25
N LYS A 131 21.11 6.26 -3.17
CA LYS A 131 22.50 5.82 -3.08
C LYS A 131 22.79 4.72 -4.10
N LEU A 132 21.90 3.72 -4.16
CA LEU A 132 21.98 2.66 -5.14
C LEU A 132 21.89 3.23 -6.56
N PHE A 133 20.95 4.14 -6.83
CA PHE A 133 20.84 4.77 -8.14
C PHE A 133 22.12 5.50 -8.55
N LEU A 134 22.70 6.32 -7.66
CA LEU A 134 23.95 7.04 -7.93
C LEU A 134 25.14 6.10 -8.13
N SER A 135 25.20 4.98 -7.40
CA SER A 135 26.23 3.96 -7.60
C SER A 135 26.11 3.26 -8.96
N ILE A 136 24.87 3.02 -9.42
CA ILE A 136 24.59 2.46 -10.75
C ILE A 136 25.04 3.46 -11.82
N LEU A 137 24.70 4.74 -11.67
CA LEU A 137 25.14 5.80 -12.59
C LEU A 137 26.66 5.89 -12.64
N GLN A 138 27.32 5.94 -11.48
CA GLN A 138 28.77 6.02 -11.39
C GLN A 138 29.45 4.89 -12.17
N ARG A 139 28.97 3.65 -12.00
CA ARG A 139 29.52 2.49 -12.71
C ARG A 139 29.18 2.50 -14.20
N ALA A 140 28.00 2.97 -14.57
CA ALA A 140 27.55 3.01 -15.97
C ALA A 140 28.31 4.05 -16.80
N THR A 141 28.59 5.21 -16.21
CA THR A 141 29.24 6.34 -16.89
C THR A 141 30.74 6.42 -16.60
N ASP A 142 31.28 5.53 -15.77
CA ASP A 142 32.66 5.60 -15.23
C ASP A 142 32.96 6.95 -14.57
N ALA A 143 32.05 7.38 -13.69
CA ALA A 143 32.14 8.68 -13.02
C ALA A 143 33.13 8.66 -11.85
N ALA A 144 33.82 9.78 -11.64
CA ALA A 144 34.75 9.94 -10.53
C ALA A 144 34.06 9.90 -9.15
N ALA A 145 32.79 10.32 -9.07
CA ALA A 145 32.01 10.31 -7.84
C ALA A 145 30.56 9.83 -8.07
N ALA A 146 29.94 9.29 -7.01
CA ALA A 146 28.53 8.93 -6.98
C ALA A 146 27.62 10.17 -6.89
N THR A 147 27.69 11.07 -7.87
CA THR A 147 26.84 12.26 -7.99
C THR A 147 26.30 12.39 -9.40
N ILE A 148 25.13 13.03 -9.54
CA ILE A 148 24.49 13.24 -10.84
C ILE A 148 25.40 14.13 -11.72
N GLU A 149 25.97 15.18 -11.15
CA GLU A 149 26.86 16.09 -11.89
C GLU A 149 28.09 15.37 -12.45
N SER A 150 28.71 14.50 -11.65
CA SER A 150 29.85 13.71 -12.11
C SER A 150 29.45 12.73 -13.19
N ALA A 151 28.26 12.14 -13.12
CA ALA A 151 27.76 11.26 -14.17
C ALA A 151 27.48 12.03 -15.48
N LEU A 152 26.89 13.23 -15.38
CA LEU A 152 26.65 14.11 -16.53
C LEU A 152 27.95 14.56 -17.20
N SER A 153 28.95 14.98 -16.42
CA SER A 153 30.25 15.37 -16.97
C SER A 153 31.01 14.21 -17.61
N SER A 154 30.91 12.99 -17.04
CA SER A 154 31.47 11.80 -17.67
C SER A 154 30.75 11.41 -18.96
N LEU A 155 29.43 11.65 -19.04
CA LEU A 155 28.66 11.41 -20.26
C LEU A 155 29.09 12.29 -21.43
N ASP A 156 29.54 13.53 -21.19
CA ASP A 156 30.10 14.39 -22.25
C ASP A 156 31.26 13.73 -22.98
N SER A 157 32.09 12.97 -22.26
CA SER A 157 33.25 12.26 -22.80
C SER A 157 32.92 10.87 -23.35
N ALA A 158 31.70 10.36 -23.11
CA ALA A 158 31.32 9.01 -23.50
C ALA A 158 31.28 8.84 -25.05
N PRO A 159 31.80 7.73 -25.61
CA PRO A 159 31.86 7.53 -27.06
C PRO A 159 30.50 7.18 -27.67
N ARG A 160 29.57 6.66 -26.88
CA ARG A 160 28.23 6.24 -27.31
C ARG A 160 27.19 6.70 -26.30
N THR A 161 25.97 6.90 -26.79
CA THR A 161 24.79 7.17 -25.96
C THR A 161 24.51 5.97 -25.05
N ILE A 162 24.28 6.23 -23.77
CA ILE A 162 23.90 5.21 -22.79
C ILE A 162 22.38 5.22 -22.63
N ILE A 163 21.77 4.04 -22.65
CA ILE A 163 20.33 3.88 -22.56
C ILE A 163 19.97 3.35 -21.16
N PHE A 164 19.16 4.10 -20.43
CA PHE A 164 18.68 3.74 -19.10
C PHE A 164 17.26 3.21 -19.21
N LEU A 165 17.09 1.90 -19.01
CA LEU A 165 15.79 1.25 -18.92
C LEU A 165 15.33 1.24 -17.45
N MET A 166 14.33 2.03 -17.12
CA MET A 166 13.83 2.22 -15.75
C MET A 166 12.41 1.65 -15.60
N HIS A 167 12.29 0.51 -14.93
CA HIS A 167 10.99 -0.13 -14.69
C HIS A 167 10.26 0.52 -13.51
N SER A 168 8.99 0.88 -13.72
CA SER A 168 8.07 1.55 -12.77
C SER A 168 8.67 2.80 -12.14
N LEU A 169 9.09 3.76 -12.97
CA LEU A 169 9.74 5.00 -12.52
C LEU A 169 8.87 5.83 -11.56
N ASP A 170 7.56 5.72 -11.69
CA ASP A 170 6.56 6.31 -10.81
C ASP A 170 6.66 5.83 -9.36
N LYS A 171 7.13 4.59 -9.15
CA LYS A 171 7.38 4.01 -7.81
C LYS A 171 8.74 4.41 -7.23
N ALA A 172 9.62 5.03 -8.02
CA ALA A 172 10.92 5.49 -7.55
C ALA A 172 10.78 6.64 -6.53
N PRO A 173 11.73 6.76 -5.57
CA PRO A 173 11.79 7.91 -4.67
C PRO A 173 11.84 9.24 -5.45
N PRO A 174 11.23 10.33 -4.94
CA PRO A 174 11.18 11.62 -5.67
C PRO A 174 12.54 12.14 -6.10
N LYS A 175 13.58 11.96 -5.26
CA LYS A 175 14.96 12.35 -5.58
C LYS A 175 15.54 11.55 -6.75
N VAL A 176 15.24 10.26 -6.84
CA VAL A 176 15.68 9.41 -7.97
C VAL A 176 14.94 9.80 -9.24
N ARG A 177 13.64 10.08 -9.16
CA ARG A 177 12.86 10.55 -10.31
C ARG A 177 13.39 11.87 -10.86
N ALA A 178 13.64 12.85 -9.99
CA ALA A 178 14.22 14.13 -10.40
C ALA A 178 15.61 13.95 -11.04
N ALA A 179 16.43 13.06 -10.49
CA ALA A 179 17.74 12.72 -11.05
C ALA A 179 17.64 12.06 -12.44
N ALA A 180 16.70 11.12 -12.61
CA ALA A 180 16.44 10.45 -13.88
C ALA A 180 15.93 11.41 -14.96
N LEU A 181 15.05 12.35 -14.61
CA LEU A 181 14.56 13.38 -15.54
C LEU A 181 15.68 14.33 -15.97
N ARG A 182 16.55 14.71 -15.03
CA ARG A 182 17.72 15.52 -15.35
C ARG A 182 18.71 14.78 -16.24
N LEU A 183 18.89 13.48 -16.02
CA LEU A 183 19.70 12.61 -16.87
C LEU A 183 19.11 12.52 -18.28
N ALA A 184 17.78 12.40 -18.41
CA ALA A 184 17.07 12.32 -19.68
C ALA A 184 17.19 13.59 -20.55
N ALA A 185 17.55 14.73 -19.96
CA ALA A 185 17.79 15.96 -20.70
C ALA A 185 19.16 15.98 -21.40
N HIS A 186 20.05 15.03 -21.11
CA HIS A 186 21.40 14.99 -21.65
C HIS A 186 21.43 14.29 -23.02
N PRO A 187 22.10 14.84 -24.05
CA PRO A 187 22.06 14.30 -25.42
C PRO A 187 22.67 12.90 -25.55
N LYS A 188 23.61 12.54 -24.66
CA LYS A 188 24.23 11.20 -24.61
C LYS A 188 23.59 10.24 -23.60
N ALA A 189 22.47 10.61 -22.99
CA ALA A 189 21.70 9.71 -22.14
C ALA A 189 20.25 9.64 -22.61
N GLN A 190 19.81 8.44 -22.97
CA GLN A 190 18.42 8.18 -23.32
C GLN A 190 17.76 7.40 -22.21
N VAL A 191 16.54 7.79 -21.84
CA VAL A 191 15.77 7.12 -20.81
C VAL A 191 14.54 6.47 -21.43
N VAL A 192 14.39 5.18 -21.16
CA VAL A 192 13.22 4.39 -21.49
C VAL A 192 12.62 3.96 -20.15
N ALA A 193 11.41 4.42 -19.84
CA ALA A 193 10.80 4.17 -18.55
C ALA A 193 9.40 3.59 -18.68
N SER A 194 9.03 2.73 -17.73
CA SER A 194 7.65 2.26 -17.60
C SER A 194 6.94 2.96 -16.44
N LEU A 195 5.64 3.19 -16.60
CA LEU A 195 4.77 3.82 -15.63
C LEU A 195 3.52 2.94 -15.40
N ASP A 196 3.15 2.73 -14.14
CA ASP A 196 2.01 1.87 -13.78
C ASP A 196 0.90 2.62 -13.02
N HIS A 197 1.25 3.64 -12.24
CA HIS A 197 0.31 4.35 -11.41
C HIS A 197 -0.61 5.27 -12.24
N VAL A 198 -1.91 5.28 -11.93
CA VAL A 198 -2.93 6.09 -12.64
C VAL A 198 -2.59 7.59 -12.58
N ARG A 199 -2.00 8.04 -11.47
CA ARG A 199 -1.53 9.42 -11.29
C ARG A 199 -0.09 9.67 -11.76
N ALA A 200 0.50 8.78 -12.56
CA ALA A 200 1.90 8.93 -12.98
C ALA A 200 2.14 10.23 -13.76
N SER A 201 1.19 10.68 -14.60
CA SER A 201 1.32 11.92 -15.37
C SER A 201 1.44 13.16 -14.48
N SER A 202 0.79 13.19 -13.30
CA SER A 202 0.90 14.32 -12.37
C SER A 202 2.23 14.38 -11.62
N LEU A 203 3.08 13.36 -11.76
CA LEU A 203 4.40 13.31 -11.13
C LEU A 203 5.46 14.13 -11.89
N PHE A 204 5.14 14.61 -13.08
CA PHE A 204 6.07 15.28 -13.99
C PHE A 204 5.54 16.67 -14.36
N THR A 205 6.43 17.65 -14.42
CA THR A 205 6.06 18.98 -14.93
C THR A 205 6.11 18.99 -16.45
N GLN A 206 5.45 19.97 -17.09
CA GLN A 206 5.47 20.11 -18.54
C GLN A 206 6.90 20.26 -19.11
N ARG A 207 7.80 20.89 -18.35
CA ARG A 207 9.22 21.02 -18.72
C ARG A 207 9.92 19.66 -18.71
N ASP A 208 9.63 18.83 -17.73
CA ASP A 208 10.26 17.51 -17.60
C ASP A 208 9.82 16.55 -18.71
N LEU A 209 8.62 16.75 -19.25
CA LEU A 209 8.05 15.95 -20.34
C LEU A 209 8.52 16.40 -21.74
N ALA A 210 9.29 17.48 -21.85
CA ALA A 210 9.86 17.88 -23.13
C ALA A 210 10.85 16.81 -23.62
N GLY A 211 10.68 16.36 -24.87
CA GLY A 211 11.53 15.29 -25.45
C GLY A 211 11.13 13.87 -25.06
N TRP A 212 9.96 13.68 -24.44
CA TRP A 212 9.40 12.35 -24.14
C TRP A 212 8.27 11.98 -25.10
N ALA A 213 8.31 10.75 -25.61
CA ALA A 213 7.24 10.12 -26.35
C ALA A 213 6.50 9.11 -25.48
N TRP A 214 5.17 9.14 -25.53
CA TRP A 214 4.32 8.24 -24.77
C TRP A 214 3.82 7.13 -25.68
N HIS A 215 4.11 5.88 -25.32
CA HIS A 215 3.69 4.70 -26.05
C HIS A 215 2.85 3.78 -25.16
N ASP A 216 1.70 3.35 -25.68
CA ASP A 216 0.90 2.32 -25.03
C ASP A 216 1.60 0.95 -25.19
N LEU A 217 1.76 0.28 -24.06
CA LEU A 217 2.31 -1.06 -23.92
C LEU A 217 1.44 -1.84 -22.93
N THR A 218 0.17 -2.01 -23.29
CA THR A 218 -0.77 -2.85 -22.56
C THR A 218 -0.47 -4.33 -22.83
N THR A 219 -0.07 -5.06 -21.79
CA THR A 219 0.33 -6.48 -21.87
C THR A 219 -0.69 -7.43 -21.26
N LEU A 220 -1.59 -6.94 -20.40
CA LEU A 220 -2.49 -7.77 -19.58
C LEU A 220 -1.78 -8.80 -18.67
N ALA A 221 -0.44 -8.74 -18.55
CA ALA A 221 0.33 -9.64 -17.71
C ALA A 221 0.15 -9.33 -16.21
N PRO A 222 0.18 -10.33 -15.33
CA PRO A 222 0.12 -10.11 -13.88
C PRO A 222 1.37 -9.39 -13.35
N TYR A 223 1.21 -8.67 -12.24
CA TYR A 223 2.26 -7.89 -11.57
C TYR A 223 2.99 -8.68 -10.46
N ASP A 224 3.21 -9.98 -10.68
CA ASP A 224 3.71 -10.88 -9.64
C ASP A 224 5.08 -10.45 -9.10
N THR A 225 5.98 -10.06 -9.99
CA THR A 225 7.34 -9.63 -9.62
C THR A 225 7.39 -8.27 -8.94
N GLU A 226 6.54 -7.35 -9.37
CA GLU A 226 6.47 -5.99 -8.85
C GLU A 226 5.84 -5.96 -7.46
N LEU A 227 4.88 -6.86 -7.22
CA LEU A 227 4.15 -6.99 -5.98
C LEU A 227 4.70 -8.08 -5.05
N ALA A 228 5.76 -8.80 -5.44
CA ALA A 228 6.33 -9.90 -4.65
C ALA A 228 6.75 -9.50 -3.22
N HIS A 229 7.04 -8.22 -2.97
CA HIS A 229 7.41 -7.70 -1.66
C HIS A 229 6.20 -7.30 -0.80
N ILE A 230 5.00 -7.27 -1.39
CA ILE A 230 3.75 -6.93 -0.73
C ILE A 230 3.05 -8.24 -0.42
N ASP A 231 2.75 -8.48 0.86
CA ASP A 231 1.92 -9.62 1.25
C ASP A 231 0.46 -9.36 0.81
N PRO A 232 -0.10 -10.15 -0.11
CA PRO A 232 -1.48 -9.97 -0.56
C PRO A 232 -2.50 -10.33 0.53
N LEU A 233 -2.10 -11.13 1.52
CA LEU A 233 -2.93 -11.56 2.66
C LEU A 233 -2.85 -10.59 3.83
N ALA A 234 -1.89 -9.68 3.82
CA ALA A 234 -1.85 -8.58 4.76
C ALA A 234 -3.04 -7.65 4.47
N LEU A 235 -4.16 -7.95 5.12
CA LEU A 235 -5.29 -7.04 5.25
C LEU A 235 -4.73 -5.67 5.66
N ARG A 236 -4.79 -4.69 4.76
CA ARG A 236 -4.63 -3.27 5.12
C ARG A 236 -5.80 -2.92 6.03
N GLN A 237 -5.68 -3.27 7.30
CA GLN A 237 -6.46 -2.67 8.37
C GLN A 237 -5.98 -1.24 8.50
N THR A 238 -6.49 -0.38 7.62
CA THR A 238 -6.41 1.08 7.74
C THR A 238 -7.77 1.63 7.34
N ARG A 239 -8.51 2.12 8.33
CA ARG A 239 -9.40 3.26 8.15
C ARG A 239 -8.62 4.58 8.05
N ASP A 240 -7.29 4.56 8.15
CA ASP A 240 -6.47 5.75 7.91
C ASP A 240 -6.30 6.05 6.42
N GLY A 241 -7.07 7.02 5.95
CA GLY A 241 -6.88 7.76 4.70
C GLY A 241 -5.62 8.64 4.70
N GLY A 242 -4.49 8.10 5.13
CA GLY A 242 -3.19 8.78 5.12
C GLY A 242 -2.32 8.25 3.99
N SER A 243 -2.19 9.03 2.91
CA SER A 243 -1.08 8.92 1.95
C SER A 243 0.24 9.22 2.69
N GLY A 244 0.79 8.21 3.37
CA GLY A 244 2.04 8.30 4.11
C GLY A 244 2.95 7.14 3.74
N THR A 245 3.89 7.40 2.84
CA THR A 245 5.14 6.65 2.73
C THR A 245 5.94 6.89 4.02
N THR A 246 5.61 6.16 5.09
CA THR A 246 6.45 6.10 6.28
C THR A 246 7.02 4.70 6.39
N ALA A 247 8.33 4.64 6.22
CA ALA A 247 9.19 3.46 6.35
C ALA A 247 9.26 2.89 7.78
N ASN A 248 8.30 3.24 8.65
CA ASN A 248 8.06 2.60 9.93
C ASN A 248 6.77 1.79 9.83
N ALA A 249 6.79 0.79 8.96
CA ALA A 249 5.97 -0.39 9.17
C ALA A 249 6.55 -1.10 10.41
N GLY A 250 6.28 -0.55 11.61
CA GLY A 250 6.31 -1.37 12.81
C GLY A 250 5.45 -2.58 12.49
N GLN A 251 6.10 -3.74 12.44
CA GLN A 251 5.57 -5.04 12.04
C GLN A 251 4.10 -5.11 12.41
N ARG A 252 3.19 -4.92 11.45
CA ARG A 252 1.77 -5.03 11.71
C ARG A 252 1.50 -6.52 11.81
N ILE A 253 1.31 -6.99 13.03
CA ILE A 253 1.25 -8.41 13.30
C ILE A 253 0.01 -9.00 12.67
N THR A 254 0.21 -10.00 11.83
CA THR A 254 -0.83 -10.87 11.30
C THR A 254 -1.23 -11.92 12.34
N GLU A 255 -2.42 -12.52 12.22
CA GLU A 255 -2.88 -13.61 13.11
C GLU A 255 -1.81 -14.71 13.25
N SER A 256 -1.27 -15.17 12.11
CA SER A 256 -0.20 -16.18 12.07
C SER A 256 1.11 -15.68 12.67
N GLY A 257 1.44 -14.39 12.48
CA GLY A 257 2.59 -13.75 13.10
C GLY A 257 2.48 -13.71 14.62
N ALA A 258 1.29 -13.41 15.16
CA ALA A 258 1.03 -13.40 16.59
C ALA A 258 1.19 -14.80 17.19
N ILE A 259 0.61 -15.81 16.53
CA ILE A 259 0.73 -17.21 16.96
C ILE A 259 2.19 -17.67 16.95
N HIS A 260 2.96 -17.32 15.91
CA HIS A 260 4.36 -17.68 15.81
C HIS A 260 5.21 -17.01 16.90
N VAL A 261 4.98 -15.71 17.17
CA VAL A 261 5.68 -15.00 18.26
C VAL A 261 5.29 -15.61 19.61
N LEU A 262 4.00 -15.86 19.85
CA LEU A 262 3.55 -16.52 21.07
C LEU A 262 4.18 -17.91 21.22
N ALA A 263 4.42 -18.67 20.15
CA ALA A 263 5.08 -19.97 20.22
C ALA A 263 6.53 -19.89 20.77
N SER A 264 7.28 -18.83 20.44
CA SER A 264 8.67 -18.63 20.87
C SER A 264 8.84 -18.01 22.25
N VAL A 265 7.78 -17.42 22.81
CA VAL A 265 7.80 -16.65 24.05
C VAL A 265 7.73 -17.55 25.29
N THR A 266 8.30 -17.08 26.41
CA THR A 266 8.30 -17.80 27.69
C THR A 266 6.88 -18.06 28.23
N PRO A 267 6.66 -19.14 29.02
CA PRO A 267 5.33 -19.44 29.60
C PRO A 267 4.76 -18.30 30.45
N ARG A 268 5.61 -17.54 31.17
CA ARG A 268 5.18 -16.38 31.97
C ARG A 268 4.71 -15.21 31.10
N ALA A 269 5.40 -14.95 30.00
CA ALA A 269 4.97 -13.93 29.06
C ALA A 269 3.66 -14.33 28.34
N LYS A 270 3.45 -15.62 28.04
CA LYS A 270 2.14 -16.11 27.55
C LYS A 270 1.00 -15.83 28.53
N GLN A 271 1.23 -16.02 29.83
CA GLN A 271 0.25 -15.68 30.88
C GLN A 271 -0.03 -14.17 30.93
N LEU A 272 1.01 -13.33 30.80
CA LEU A 272 0.84 -11.87 30.71
C LEU A 272 0.00 -11.46 29.50
N PHE A 273 0.30 -12.03 28.33
CA PHE A 273 -0.46 -11.74 27.10
C PHE A 273 -1.93 -12.18 27.23
N THR A 274 -2.18 -13.36 27.80
CA THR A 274 -3.53 -13.88 28.04
C THR A 274 -4.32 -12.97 28.97
N PHE A 275 -3.68 -12.48 30.04
CA PHE A 275 -4.29 -11.56 30.98
C PHE A 275 -4.66 -10.22 30.32
N LEU A 276 -3.73 -9.63 29.57
CA LEU A 276 -3.98 -8.40 28.80
C LEU A 276 -5.13 -8.58 27.80
N ALA A 277 -5.11 -9.68 27.04
CA ALA A 277 -6.11 -9.97 26.02
C ALA A 277 -7.52 -10.15 26.61
N ARG A 278 -7.67 -10.88 27.72
CA ARG A 278 -8.98 -11.06 28.37
C ARG A 278 -9.54 -9.76 28.90
N ARG A 279 -8.71 -8.99 29.60
CA ARG A 279 -9.15 -7.71 30.14
C ARG A 279 -9.53 -6.73 29.03
N GLN A 280 -8.86 -6.78 27.88
CA GLN A 280 -9.23 -6.04 26.69
C GLN A 280 -10.62 -6.48 26.16
N LEU A 281 -10.87 -7.79 26.05
CA LEU A 281 -12.17 -8.33 25.63
C LEU A 281 -13.31 -7.95 26.60
N ASP A 282 -13.10 -8.11 27.91
CA ASP A 282 -14.08 -7.81 28.95
C ASP A 282 -14.46 -6.31 28.97
N THR A 283 -13.48 -5.42 28.77
CA THR A 283 -13.71 -3.96 28.77
C THR A 283 -14.54 -3.53 27.56
N GLU A 284 -14.41 -4.22 26.44
CA GLU A 284 -15.18 -3.92 25.25
C GLU A 284 -16.56 -4.60 25.23
N ASP A 285 -16.84 -5.59 26.09
CA ASP A 285 -18.15 -6.25 26.23
C ASP A 285 -19.02 -5.62 27.34
N GLY A 286 -18.40 -4.92 28.30
CA GLY A 286 -19.06 -4.33 29.47
C GLY A 286 -19.60 -2.89 29.32
N ASP A 287 -19.45 -2.26 28.16
CA ASP A 287 -19.76 -0.82 27.98
C ASP A 287 -21.02 -0.61 27.13
N ASP A 288 -22.11 -0.20 27.78
CA ASP A 288 -23.42 0.10 27.21
C ASP A 288 -23.32 1.25 26.18
N ASP A 289 -24.06 1.13 25.08
CA ASP A 289 -23.95 1.81 23.77
C ASP A 289 -24.25 3.34 23.77
N SER A 290 -24.15 3.99 24.92
CA SER A 290 -24.58 5.39 25.13
C SER A 290 -23.44 6.40 25.32
N ALA A 291 -22.25 5.99 25.76
CA ALA A 291 -21.15 6.92 26.08
C ALA A 291 -20.16 7.21 24.93
N ARG A 292 -20.18 6.43 23.85
CA ARG A 292 -19.16 6.50 22.77
C ARG A 292 -19.45 7.48 21.63
N ARG A 293 -20.54 8.25 21.68
CA ARG A 293 -20.88 9.19 20.57
C ARG A 293 -19.98 10.44 20.48
N ASN A 294 -19.21 10.77 21.52
CA ASN A 294 -18.44 12.01 21.58
C ASN A 294 -16.97 11.87 22.02
N ALA A 295 -16.41 10.66 22.13
CA ALA A 295 -15.01 10.44 22.49
C ALA A 295 -14.32 9.58 21.42
N GLU A 296 -13.08 9.91 21.09
CA GLU A 296 -12.29 9.18 20.08
C GLU A 296 -12.20 7.68 20.41
N PRO A 297 -12.37 6.79 19.41
CA PRO A 297 -12.61 5.36 19.62
C PRO A 297 -11.40 4.56 20.12
N ASP A 298 -10.23 5.18 20.32
CA ASP A 298 -8.96 4.50 20.63
C ASP A 298 -8.49 4.67 22.09
N SER A 299 -9.14 5.56 22.87
CA SER A 299 -8.60 5.97 24.19
C SER A 299 -9.06 5.10 25.38
N GLY A 300 -9.99 4.15 25.18
CA GLY A 300 -10.64 3.42 26.28
C GLY A 300 -10.24 1.94 26.46
N ILE A 301 -9.43 1.38 25.56
CA ILE A 301 -9.22 -0.08 25.48
C ILE A 301 -7.90 -0.50 26.18
N GLY A 302 -6.98 0.44 26.40
CA GLY A 302 -5.68 0.16 27.01
C GLY A 302 -5.70 0.09 28.54
N ILE A 303 -4.75 -0.67 29.10
CA ILE A 303 -4.56 -0.78 30.56
C ILE A 303 -3.40 0.11 30.98
N GLU A 304 -3.63 0.98 31.95
CA GLU A 304 -2.61 1.85 32.55
C GLU A 304 -1.52 1.02 33.25
N TRP A 305 -0.28 1.53 33.24
CA TRP A 305 0.90 0.87 33.83
C TRP A 305 0.68 0.39 35.27
N ASP A 306 0.13 1.25 36.14
CA ASP A 306 -0.03 0.93 37.56
C ASP A 306 -1.08 -0.19 37.78
N ALA A 307 -2.15 -0.17 36.99
CA ALA A 307 -3.16 -1.22 37.00
C ALA A 307 -2.61 -2.55 36.49
N LEU A 308 -1.81 -2.52 35.42
CA LEU A 308 -1.16 -3.71 34.88
C LEU A 308 -0.14 -4.30 35.87
N LEU A 309 0.62 -3.45 36.54
CA LEU A 309 1.62 -3.85 37.53
C LEU A 309 0.97 -4.49 38.76
N SER A 310 -0.08 -3.85 39.30
CA SER A 310 -0.85 -4.39 40.43
C SER A 310 -1.44 -5.77 40.09
N ALA A 311 -2.09 -5.89 38.94
CA ALA A 311 -2.69 -7.15 38.52
C ALA A 311 -1.65 -8.25 38.22
N SER A 312 -0.50 -7.88 37.67
CA SER A 312 0.61 -8.82 37.42
C SER A 312 1.20 -9.37 38.71
N ARG A 313 1.23 -8.58 39.78
CA ARG A 313 1.64 -9.03 41.13
C ARG A 313 0.59 -9.95 41.76
N THR A 314 -0.70 -9.62 41.64
CA THR A 314 -1.80 -10.46 42.15
C THR A 314 -1.84 -11.83 41.49
N ASN A 315 -1.62 -11.89 40.18
CA ASN A 315 -1.62 -13.13 39.41
C ASN A 315 -0.26 -13.85 39.38
N PHE A 316 0.73 -13.38 40.17
CA PHE A 316 2.08 -13.94 40.26
C PHE A 316 2.83 -14.02 38.90
N ILE A 317 2.49 -13.14 37.96
CA ILE A 317 3.10 -13.07 36.62
C ILE A 317 4.50 -12.42 36.69
N ALA A 318 4.59 -11.31 37.42
CA ALA A 318 5.83 -10.54 37.61
C ALA A 318 5.95 -10.06 39.07
N ILE A 319 7.14 -10.22 39.65
CA ILE A 319 7.40 -9.89 41.06
C ILE A 319 7.78 -8.41 41.21
N ASN A 320 8.55 -7.88 40.25
CA ASN A 320 9.07 -6.53 40.27
C ASN A 320 8.87 -5.83 38.92
N ASP A 321 8.94 -4.51 38.93
CA ASP A 321 8.68 -3.66 37.77
C ASP A 321 9.66 -3.95 36.63
N VAL A 322 10.90 -4.29 36.99
CA VAL A 322 11.97 -4.66 36.04
C VAL A 322 11.60 -5.93 35.27
N SER A 323 11.10 -6.96 35.97
CA SER A 323 10.67 -8.21 35.34
C SER A 323 9.46 -8.02 34.43
N LEU A 324 8.50 -7.17 34.81
CA LEU A 324 7.35 -6.86 33.97
C LEU A 324 7.77 -6.10 32.70
N ARG A 325 8.64 -5.09 32.83
CA ARG A 325 9.20 -4.37 31.67
C ARG A 325 9.95 -5.30 30.73
N ALA A 326 10.74 -6.23 31.26
CA ALA A 326 11.49 -7.19 30.43
C ALA A 326 10.56 -8.06 29.56
N LEU A 327 9.42 -8.51 30.11
CA LEU A 327 8.42 -9.28 29.33
C LEU A 327 7.69 -8.41 28.30
N LEU A 328 7.41 -7.15 28.63
CA LEU A 328 6.74 -6.22 27.71
C LEU A 328 7.63 -5.75 26.58
N VAL A 329 8.94 -5.60 26.80
CA VAL A 329 9.91 -5.22 25.75
C VAL A 329 9.89 -6.22 24.60
N GLU A 330 9.86 -7.52 24.91
CA GLU A 330 9.75 -8.58 23.89
C GLU A 330 8.46 -8.40 23.05
N PHE A 331 7.34 -8.08 23.70
CA PHE A 331 6.07 -7.85 23.01
C PHE A 331 6.02 -6.54 22.22
N THR A 332 6.64 -5.46 22.70
CA THR A 332 6.71 -4.19 21.97
C THR A 332 7.65 -4.29 20.77
N ASP A 333 8.77 -5.02 20.90
CA ASP A 333 9.74 -5.22 19.82
C ASP A 333 9.15 -6.02 18.67
N HIS A 334 8.31 -7.01 18.98
CA HIS A 334 7.60 -7.76 17.95
C HIS A 334 6.36 -7.03 17.41
N GLY A 335 5.86 -6.00 18.09
CA GLY A 335 4.67 -5.24 17.72
C GLY A 335 3.34 -5.83 18.21
N LEU A 336 3.37 -6.74 19.19
CA LEU A 336 2.19 -7.41 19.77
C LEU A 336 1.44 -6.51 20.74
N VAL A 337 2.16 -5.62 21.41
CA VAL A 337 1.59 -4.63 22.33
C VAL A 337 2.07 -3.27 21.89
N ARG A 338 1.14 -2.31 21.79
CA ARG A 338 1.44 -0.90 21.58
C ARG A 338 1.24 -0.13 22.86
N VAL A 339 2.04 0.90 23.02
CA VAL A 339 1.96 1.84 24.13
C VAL A 339 1.54 3.17 23.56
N GLU A 340 0.40 3.67 24.02
CA GLU A 340 -0.13 4.98 23.67
C GLU A 340 -0.62 5.65 24.94
N ASN A 341 -0.12 6.86 25.22
CA ASN A 341 -0.45 7.61 26.44
C ASN A 341 -0.34 6.79 27.75
N ASP A 342 0.76 6.05 27.92
CA ASP A 342 1.03 5.15 29.07
C ASP A 342 -0.01 4.02 29.27
N ALA A 343 -0.86 3.78 28.28
CA ALA A 343 -1.77 2.65 28.21
C ALA A 343 -1.24 1.57 27.25
N TYR A 344 -1.23 0.33 27.72
CA TYR A 344 -0.82 -0.84 26.96
C TYR A 344 -2.05 -1.50 26.33
N TRP A 345 -2.03 -1.71 25.02
CA TRP A 345 -3.12 -2.36 24.30
C TRP A 345 -2.61 -3.26 23.16
N ILE A 346 -3.40 -4.27 22.81
CA ILE A 346 -3.08 -5.20 21.72
C ILE A 346 -3.79 -4.72 20.45
N PRO A 347 -3.05 -4.38 19.37
CA PRO A 347 -3.62 -3.89 18.11
C PRO A 347 -4.22 -5.01 17.25
N LEU A 348 -5.06 -5.85 17.85
CA LEU A 348 -5.83 -6.90 17.20
C LEU A 348 -7.32 -6.70 17.50
N ARG A 349 -8.17 -6.98 16.52
CA ARG A 349 -9.62 -6.95 16.71
C ARG A 349 -10.07 -8.11 17.60
N LYS A 350 -11.20 -7.93 18.30
CA LYS A 350 -11.89 -8.96 19.10
C LYS A 350 -11.86 -10.35 18.46
N ASP A 351 -12.41 -10.47 17.24
CA ASP A 351 -12.55 -11.76 16.55
C ASP A 351 -11.22 -12.44 16.24
N VAL A 352 -10.14 -11.66 16.08
CA VAL A 352 -8.80 -12.17 15.82
C VAL A 352 -8.11 -12.50 17.14
N LEU A 353 -8.29 -11.67 18.16
CA LEU A 353 -7.75 -11.86 19.49
C LEU A 353 -8.30 -13.14 20.14
N THR A 354 -9.61 -13.39 20.02
CA THR A 354 -10.24 -14.65 20.47
C THR A 354 -9.67 -15.85 19.73
N ARG A 355 -9.57 -15.80 18.39
CA ARG A 355 -8.94 -16.86 17.58
C ARG A 355 -7.48 -17.12 17.96
N VAL A 356 -6.70 -16.08 18.24
CA VAL A 356 -5.29 -16.21 18.67
C VAL A 356 -5.22 -16.89 20.04
N LEU A 357 -6.07 -16.52 20.99
CA LEU A 357 -6.13 -17.17 22.31
C LEU A 357 -6.51 -18.66 22.19
N ASP A 358 -7.52 -18.98 21.38
CA ASP A 358 -7.98 -20.35 21.13
C ASP A 358 -6.90 -21.20 20.46
N LYS A 359 -6.28 -20.71 19.37
CA LYS A 359 -5.23 -21.43 18.63
C LYS A 359 -3.92 -21.56 19.41
N ALA A 360 -3.61 -20.60 20.28
CA ALA A 360 -2.42 -20.66 21.14
C ALA A 360 -2.59 -21.61 22.35
N GLY A 361 -3.81 -22.16 22.57
CA GLY A 361 -4.12 -23.03 23.71
C GLY A 361 -4.09 -22.29 25.05
N LEU A 362 -4.36 -20.98 25.03
CA LEU A 362 -4.32 -20.09 26.19
C LEU A 362 -5.74 -19.85 26.71
N GLN A 363 -6.37 -20.91 27.24
CA GLN A 363 -7.71 -20.88 27.84
C GLN A 363 -7.75 -20.41 29.28
#